data_AF-A0A1I4W5X7-F1
#
_entry.id   AF-A0A1I4W5X7-F1
#
_cell.length_a   1.000
_cell.length_b   1.000
_cell.length_c   1.000
_cell.angle_alpha   90.00
_cell.angle_beta   90.00
_cell.angle_gamma   90.00
#
_symmetry.space_group_name_H-M   'P 1'
#
loop_
_entity.id
_entity.type
_entity.pdbx_description
1 polymer ?
#
loop_
_entity_poly.entity_id
_entity_poly.type
_entity_poly.pdbx_seq_one_letter_code
_entity_poly.pdbx_strand_id
1 'polypeptide(L)'
;MSVGLLDDLENEAQRRKAEEDSAIALKAARETAYRTTLEPAMADLLAYLNELVAKLKVLQPKIQVRHTLPGYGDVIGYVEHEYEIHENRHPSSKEITLSYFCGVSTSECPTAQIEGANRVRAVSALFQRHRLGAPLAPAKDASGEVVAATFKAKGRIALTAVFSADTATGQLRMSFTNFDDLATASKSVPPEQVGVALYDEIGRYLMRDPNQQLMRETLSEDYRSQLRARVQQQEIKRRWESRITARQQEEIAMLKREYGIGARFNRIGDAMGKLRGLVARKP
;
A
#
# COMPACT_ATOMS: atom_id res chain seq x y z
N MET A 1 34.15 -18.94 40.84
CA MET A 1 34.99 -17.80 40.40
C MET A 1 34.03 -16.69 40.03
N SER A 2 33.89 -15.69 40.91
CA SER A 2 33.04 -14.53 40.66
C SER A 2 33.75 -13.62 39.68
N VAL A 3 33.15 -13.37 38.53
CA VAL A 3 33.56 -12.29 37.61
C VAL A 3 33.50 -11.00 38.44
N GLY A 4 34.62 -10.29 38.55
CA GLY A 4 34.75 -9.13 39.43
C GLY A 4 34.12 -7.89 38.82
N LEU A 5 33.70 -6.92 39.65
CA LEU A 5 33.16 -5.62 39.19
C LEU A 5 34.09 -4.91 38.18
N LEU A 6 35.40 -5.11 38.30
CA LEU A 6 36.39 -4.59 37.36
C LEU A 6 36.33 -5.28 35.99
N ASP A 7 36.15 -6.61 35.95
CA ASP A 7 35.98 -7.36 34.69
C ASP A 7 34.67 -6.95 33.99
N ASP A 8 33.60 -6.72 34.74
CA ASP A 8 32.32 -6.24 34.20
C ASP A 8 32.45 -4.82 33.59
N LEU A 9 33.17 -3.92 34.27
CA LEU A 9 33.44 -2.56 33.78
C LEU A 9 34.37 -2.55 32.56
N GLU A 10 35.38 -3.42 32.51
CA GLU A 10 36.26 -3.57 31.34
C GLU A 10 35.50 -4.11 30.13
N ASN A 11 34.62 -5.10 30.32
CA ASN A 11 33.76 -5.62 29.26
C ASN A 11 32.79 -4.55 28.74
N GLU A 12 32.20 -3.73 29.63
CA GLU A 12 31.31 -2.65 29.21
C GLU A 12 32.07 -1.54 28.46
N ALA A 13 33.29 -1.19 28.91
CA ALA A 13 34.13 -0.21 28.24
C ALA A 13 34.58 -0.68 26.84
N GLN A 14 34.98 -1.96 26.70
CA GLN A 14 35.31 -2.54 25.41
C GLN A 14 34.12 -2.59 24.46
N ARG A 15 32.92 -2.93 24.97
CA ARG A 15 31.69 -2.93 24.16
C ARG A 15 31.36 -1.53 23.65
N ARG A 16 31.41 -0.50 24.51
CA ARG A 16 31.17 0.89 24.10
C ARG A 16 32.18 1.38 23.07
N LYS A 17 33.47 1.06 23.25
CA LYS A 17 34.51 1.42 22.29
C LYS A 17 34.30 0.75 20.93
N ALA A 18 33.93 -0.54 20.92
CA ALA A 18 33.62 -1.25 19.68
C ALA A 18 32.35 -0.69 18.99
N GLU A 19 31.33 -0.32 19.76
CA GLU A 19 30.13 0.35 19.25
C GLU A 19 30.48 1.71 18.63
N GLU A 20 31.31 2.53 19.29
CA GLU A 20 31.80 3.82 18.79
C GLU A 20 32.63 3.67 17.50
N ASP A 21 33.60 2.75 17.49
CA ASP A 21 34.45 2.49 16.31
C ASP A 21 33.59 2.01 15.11
N SER A 22 32.60 1.15 15.37
CA SER A 22 31.67 0.68 14.33
C SER A 22 30.80 1.82 13.76
N ALA A 23 30.36 2.74 14.62
CA ALA A 23 29.56 3.89 14.22
C ALA A 23 30.38 4.88 13.38
N ILE A 24 31.64 5.11 13.74
CA ILE A 24 32.59 5.94 12.97
C ILE A 24 32.83 5.32 11.59
N ALA A 25 33.11 4.01 11.53
CA ALA A 25 33.35 3.32 10.27
C ALA A 25 32.11 3.37 9.34
N LEU A 26 30.91 3.17 9.90
CA LEU A 26 29.67 3.27 9.15
C LEU A 26 29.42 4.67 8.59
N LYS A 27 29.67 5.70 9.42
CA LYS A 27 29.55 7.10 8.99
C LYS A 27 30.52 7.44 7.87
N ALA A 28 31.78 7.00 7.99
CA ALA A 28 32.78 7.18 6.94
C ALA A 28 32.37 6.48 5.64
N ALA A 29 31.87 5.24 5.71
CA ALA A 29 31.38 4.52 4.54
C ALA A 29 30.22 5.23 3.83
N ARG A 30 29.25 5.77 4.58
CA ARG A 30 28.13 6.56 4.02
C ARG A 30 28.59 7.85 3.37
N GLU A 31 29.54 8.56 4.00
CA GLU A 31 30.11 9.78 3.44
C GLU A 31 30.88 9.50 2.14
N THR A 32 31.66 8.42 2.09
CA THR A 32 32.34 7.96 0.87
C THR A 32 31.34 7.61 -0.23
N ALA A 33 30.32 6.80 0.07
CA ALA A 33 29.29 6.43 -0.90
C ALA A 33 28.52 7.65 -1.43
N TYR A 34 28.23 8.62 -0.56
CA TYR A 34 27.60 9.87 -0.98
C TYR A 34 28.47 10.64 -1.98
N ARG A 35 29.73 10.91 -1.64
CA ARG A 35 30.62 11.72 -2.48
C ARG A 35 31.01 11.05 -3.79
N THR A 36 31.24 9.74 -3.77
CA THR A 36 31.80 9.01 -4.92
C THR A 36 30.74 8.47 -5.86
N THR A 37 29.53 8.20 -5.37
CA THR A 37 28.47 7.57 -6.16
C THR A 37 27.21 8.43 -6.23
N LEU A 38 26.64 8.80 -5.08
CA LEU A 38 25.33 9.47 -5.08
C LEU A 38 25.37 10.90 -5.61
N GLU A 39 26.38 11.71 -5.25
CA GLU A 39 26.46 13.10 -5.69
C GLU A 39 26.59 13.23 -7.22
N PRO A 40 27.48 12.48 -7.89
CA PRO A 40 27.50 12.40 -9.35
C PRO A 40 26.19 11.87 -9.93
N ALA A 41 25.66 10.77 -9.39
CA ALA A 41 24.42 10.17 -9.89
C ALA A 41 23.20 11.09 -9.72
N MET A 42 23.19 11.97 -8.72
CA MET A 42 22.17 13.01 -8.56
C MET A 42 22.32 14.13 -9.60
N ALA A 43 23.54 14.48 -10.02
CA ALA A 43 23.75 15.40 -11.14
C ALA A 43 23.25 14.79 -12.46
N ASP A 44 23.51 13.51 -12.69
CA ASP A 44 23.01 12.80 -13.88
C ASP A 44 21.47 12.69 -13.88
N LEU A 45 20.87 12.41 -12.72
CA LEU A 45 19.42 12.41 -12.56
C LEU A 45 18.81 13.79 -12.87
N LEU A 46 19.45 14.87 -12.40
CA LEU A 46 19.00 16.22 -12.70
C LEU A 46 19.05 16.51 -14.22
N ALA A 47 20.13 16.13 -14.89
CA ALA A 47 20.26 16.27 -16.34
C ALA A 47 19.17 15.49 -17.08
N TYR A 48 18.95 14.22 -16.69
CA TYR A 48 17.88 13.37 -17.22
C TYR A 48 16.50 14.01 -17.05
N LEU A 49 16.16 14.50 -15.85
CA LEU A 49 14.86 15.12 -15.57
C LEU A 49 14.65 16.39 -16.39
N ASN A 50 15.69 17.21 -16.56
CA ASN A 50 15.62 18.40 -17.42
C ASN A 50 15.35 18.03 -18.88
N GLU A 51 16.05 17.02 -19.42
CA GLU A 51 15.82 16.54 -20.78
C GLU A 51 14.41 15.95 -20.95
N LEU A 52 13.96 15.14 -20.00
CA LEU A 52 12.61 14.57 -19.99
C LEU A 52 11.55 15.67 -19.99
N VAL A 53 11.67 16.66 -19.09
CA VAL A 53 10.73 17.79 -19.01
C VAL A 53 10.75 18.61 -20.30
N ALA A 54 11.92 18.86 -20.90
CA ALA A 54 12.00 19.57 -22.17
C ALA A 54 11.21 18.84 -23.27
N LYS A 55 11.36 17.51 -23.37
CA LYS A 55 10.60 16.69 -24.32
C LYS A 55 9.11 16.67 -24.01
N LEU A 56 8.72 16.55 -22.74
CA LEU A 56 7.31 16.55 -22.32
C LEU A 56 6.62 17.89 -22.59
N LYS A 57 7.31 19.02 -22.42
CA LYS A 57 6.78 20.35 -22.75
C LYS A 57 6.49 20.53 -24.24
N VAL A 58 7.27 19.87 -25.10
CA VAL A 58 7.06 19.86 -26.56
C VAL A 58 5.94 18.90 -26.97
N LEU A 59 5.98 17.67 -26.46
CA LEU A 59 5.04 16.61 -26.87
C LEU A 59 3.65 16.79 -26.26
N GLN A 60 3.55 17.37 -25.06
CA GLN A 60 2.33 17.51 -24.26
C GLN A 60 1.41 16.28 -24.33
N PRO A 61 1.93 15.08 -23.98
CA PRO A 61 1.14 13.86 -24.08
C PRO A 61 -0.05 13.92 -23.12
N LYS A 62 -1.22 13.45 -23.58
CA LYS A 62 -2.42 13.39 -22.74
C LYS A 62 -2.30 12.32 -21.66
N ILE A 63 -1.68 12.67 -20.52
CA ILE A 63 -1.51 11.79 -19.37
C ILE A 63 -2.71 11.96 -18.44
N GLN A 64 -3.49 10.89 -18.27
CA GLN A 64 -4.62 10.83 -17.34
C GLN A 64 -4.14 10.44 -15.93
N VAL A 65 -4.65 11.16 -14.94
CA VAL A 65 -4.48 10.87 -13.50
C VAL A 65 -5.84 10.48 -12.93
N ARG A 66 -5.88 9.41 -12.14
CA ARG A 66 -7.09 8.96 -11.44
C ARG A 66 -6.77 8.73 -9.96
N HIS A 67 -7.58 9.31 -9.09
CA HIS A 67 -7.53 9.07 -7.65
C HIS A 67 -8.91 8.69 -7.12
N THR A 68 -9.01 7.59 -6.39
CA THR A 68 -10.28 7.17 -5.80
C THR A 68 -10.46 7.79 -4.42
N LEU A 69 -11.54 8.54 -4.22
CA LEU A 69 -11.90 9.15 -2.94
C LEU A 69 -13.00 8.36 -2.22
N PRO A 70 -12.76 7.93 -0.96
CA PRO A 70 -13.78 7.26 -0.16
C PRO A 70 -15.04 8.12 0.01
N GLY A 71 -16.20 7.55 -0.30
CA GLY A 71 -17.50 8.23 -0.16
C GLY A 71 -17.85 9.21 -1.28
N TYR A 72 -16.98 9.41 -2.29
CA TYR A 72 -17.25 10.23 -3.46
C TYR A 72 -17.13 9.44 -4.77
N GLY A 73 -16.02 8.73 -4.98
CA GLY A 73 -15.69 8.06 -6.24
C GLY A 73 -14.38 8.60 -6.85
N ASP A 74 -14.22 8.41 -8.16
CA ASP A 74 -12.96 8.74 -8.85
C ASP A 74 -12.86 10.23 -9.18
N VAL A 75 -11.70 10.82 -8.88
CA VAL A 75 -11.27 12.13 -9.37
C VAL A 75 -10.35 11.90 -10.55
N ILE A 76 -10.78 12.38 -11.71
CA ILE A 76 -10.04 12.25 -12.96
C ILE A 76 -9.48 13.62 -13.35
N GLY A 77 -8.22 13.66 -13.76
CA GLY A 77 -7.58 14.87 -14.26
C GLY A 77 -6.51 14.58 -15.31
N TYR A 78 -5.98 15.65 -15.90
CA TYR A 78 -4.92 15.58 -16.89
C TYR A 78 -3.75 16.49 -16.53
N VAL A 79 -2.54 16.02 -16.81
CA VAL A 79 -1.32 16.80 -16.58
C VAL A 79 -1.32 18.06 -17.46
N GLU A 80 -1.01 19.21 -16.86
CA GLU A 80 -1.02 20.52 -17.55
C GLU A 80 0.35 20.89 -18.16
N HIS A 81 1.36 20.04 -17.98
CA HIS A 81 2.73 20.20 -18.50
C HIS A 81 3.48 21.48 -18.06
N GLU A 82 2.99 22.17 -17.03
CA GLU A 82 3.68 23.25 -16.31
C GLU A 82 4.69 22.66 -15.31
N TYR A 83 5.78 22.10 -15.84
CA TYR A 83 6.82 21.49 -15.01
C TYR A 83 7.83 22.52 -14.50
N GLU A 84 8.13 22.40 -13.20
CA GLU A 84 9.17 23.14 -12.49
C GLU A 84 10.16 22.15 -11.86
N ILE A 85 11.45 22.38 -12.08
CA ILE A 85 12.53 21.62 -11.43
C ILE A 85 13.31 22.59 -10.56
N HIS A 86 13.47 22.24 -9.29
CA HIS A 86 14.29 22.96 -8.33
C HIS A 86 15.38 22.05 -7.77
N GLU A 87 16.61 22.55 -7.71
CA GLU A 87 17.74 21.87 -7.07
C GLU A 87 18.13 22.66 -5.81
N ASN A 88 18.21 21.94 -4.69
CA ASN A 88 18.73 22.46 -3.43
C ASN A 88 20.00 21.68 -3.08
N ARG A 89 21.13 22.39 -2.96
CA ARG A 89 22.44 21.79 -2.72
C ARG A 89 23.02 22.29 -1.40
N HIS A 90 23.35 21.34 -0.54
CA HIS A 90 24.10 21.55 0.69
C HIS A 90 25.41 20.73 0.63
N PRO A 91 26.42 21.06 1.44
CA PRO A 91 27.68 20.31 1.47
C PRO A 91 27.51 18.82 1.81
N SER A 92 26.46 18.46 2.54
CA SER A 92 26.18 17.09 3.01
C SER A 92 24.89 16.49 2.47
N SER A 93 24.17 17.22 1.61
CA SER A 93 22.94 16.72 1.00
C SER A 93 22.62 17.41 -0.31
N LYS A 94 21.93 16.69 -1.19
CA LYS A 94 21.43 17.20 -2.46
C LYS A 94 19.99 16.77 -2.62
N GLU A 95 19.14 17.71 -3.00
CA GLU A 95 17.71 17.51 -3.19
C GLU A 95 17.28 18.07 -4.55
N ILE A 96 16.49 17.30 -5.30
CA ILE A 96 15.88 17.69 -6.56
C ILE A 96 14.38 17.55 -6.38
N THR A 97 13.65 18.64 -6.62
CA THR A 97 12.18 18.67 -6.60
C THR A 97 11.66 18.92 -7.99
N LEU A 98 10.84 18.00 -8.51
CA LEU A 98 10.04 18.17 -9.72
C LEU A 98 8.58 18.36 -9.31
N SER A 99 7.99 19.51 -9.65
CA SER A 99 6.59 19.81 -9.39
C SER A 99 5.84 20.18 -10.67
N TYR A 100 4.58 19.78 -10.73
CA TYR A 100 3.64 20.14 -11.79
C TYR A 100 2.21 19.92 -11.33
N PHE A 101 1.24 20.37 -12.12
CA PHE A 101 -0.18 20.25 -11.78
C PHE A 101 -0.93 19.32 -12.73
N CYS A 102 -1.99 18.76 -12.19
CA CYS A 102 -3.02 18.03 -12.91
C CYS A 102 -4.35 18.77 -12.76
N GLY A 103 -4.92 19.22 -13.87
CA GLY A 103 -6.22 19.88 -13.92
C GLY A 103 -7.35 18.85 -13.84
N VAL A 104 -8.26 19.01 -12.89
CA VAL A 104 -9.39 18.08 -12.68
C VAL A 104 -10.41 18.22 -13.83
N SER A 105 -10.66 17.11 -14.53
CA SER A 105 -11.69 17.02 -15.57
C SER A 105 -13.07 16.87 -14.92
N THR A 106 -13.68 18.01 -14.59
CA THR A 106 -14.97 18.08 -13.89
C THR A 106 -16.10 17.32 -14.62
N SER A 107 -16.02 17.19 -15.95
CA SER A 107 -16.97 16.43 -16.77
C SER A 107 -16.83 14.91 -16.65
N GLU A 108 -15.63 14.42 -16.36
CA GLU A 108 -15.35 12.98 -16.19
C GLU A 108 -15.48 12.52 -14.74
N CYS A 109 -15.55 13.46 -13.79
CA CYS A 109 -15.79 13.20 -12.38
C CYS A 109 -17.28 12.96 -12.09
N PRO A 110 -17.62 12.06 -11.14
CA PRO A 110 -19.00 11.81 -10.75
C PRO A 110 -19.62 13.04 -10.09
N THR A 111 -20.95 13.17 -10.20
CA THR A 111 -21.72 14.10 -9.37
C THR A 111 -22.38 13.28 -8.26
N ALA A 112 -21.89 13.43 -7.04
CA ALA A 112 -22.32 12.60 -5.92
C ALA A 112 -23.24 13.41 -4.98
N GLN A 113 -24.48 12.97 -4.84
CA GLN A 113 -25.37 13.47 -3.79
C GLN A 113 -25.12 12.66 -2.52
N ILE A 114 -24.74 13.34 -1.45
CA ILE A 114 -24.38 12.71 -0.18
C ILE A 114 -25.35 13.18 0.88
N GLU A 115 -25.90 12.21 1.62
CA GLU A 115 -26.87 12.44 2.69
C GLU A 115 -26.34 11.95 4.04
N GLY A 116 -26.79 12.57 5.11
CA GLY A 116 -26.33 12.33 6.48
C GLY A 116 -25.16 13.25 6.85
N ALA A 117 -25.35 14.03 7.91
CA ALA A 117 -24.43 15.10 8.28
C ALA A 117 -22.98 14.64 8.51
N ASN A 118 -22.78 13.47 9.15
CA ASN A 118 -21.44 12.90 9.33
C ASN A 118 -20.73 12.60 8.00
N ARG A 119 -21.45 12.06 7.00
CA ARG A 119 -20.88 11.74 5.69
C ARG A 119 -20.58 13.01 4.90
N VAL A 120 -21.49 13.99 4.91
CA VAL A 120 -21.27 15.29 4.28
C VAL A 120 -20.06 15.99 4.89
N ARG A 121 -19.91 15.98 6.21
CA ARG A 121 -18.72 16.53 6.89
C ARG A 121 -17.44 15.80 6.49
N ALA A 122 -17.44 14.47 6.45
CA ALA A 122 -16.27 13.68 6.06
C ALA A 122 -15.83 13.98 4.61
N VAL A 123 -16.76 13.99 3.65
CA VAL A 123 -16.42 14.27 2.25
C VAL A 123 -16.07 15.74 2.03
N SER A 124 -16.72 16.67 2.74
CA SER A 124 -16.33 18.09 2.72
C SER A 124 -14.89 18.29 3.20
N ALA A 125 -14.49 17.59 4.27
CA ALA A 125 -13.12 17.64 4.77
C ALA A 125 -12.10 17.10 3.75
N LEU A 126 -12.43 16.01 3.04
CA LEU A 126 -11.59 15.47 1.97
C LEU A 126 -11.46 16.47 0.81
N PHE A 127 -12.57 17.04 0.35
CA PHE A 127 -12.58 18.04 -0.73
C PHE A 127 -11.78 19.29 -0.36
N GLN A 128 -11.90 19.77 0.87
CA GLN A 128 -11.11 20.90 1.37
C GLN A 128 -9.61 20.57 1.45
N ARG A 129 -9.26 19.42 2.04
CA ARG A 129 -7.87 18.96 2.17
C ARG A 129 -7.16 18.87 0.82
N HIS A 130 -7.86 18.37 -0.20
CA HIS A 130 -7.31 18.16 -1.54
C HIS A 130 -7.66 19.29 -2.53
N ARG A 131 -8.25 20.39 -2.06
CA ARG A 131 -8.61 21.58 -2.85
C ARG A 131 -9.50 21.27 -4.07
N LEU A 132 -10.44 20.34 -3.92
CA LEU A 132 -11.32 19.83 -4.98
C LEU A 132 -12.62 20.62 -5.16
N GLY A 133 -12.71 21.80 -4.55
CA GLY A 133 -13.89 22.66 -4.55
C GLY A 133 -14.78 22.48 -3.31
N ALA A 134 -15.77 23.36 -3.18
CA ALA A 134 -16.74 23.34 -2.09
C ALA A 134 -17.98 22.50 -2.47
N PRO A 135 -18.72 21.97 -1.47
CA PRO A 135 -20.00 21.34 -1.70
C PRO A 135 -20.98 22.29 -2.41
N LEU A 136 -21.76 21.73 -3.32
CA LEU A 136 -22.83 22.38 -4.07
C LEU A 136 -24.17 22.09 -3.38
N ALA A 137 -25.08 23.06 -3.41
CA ALA A 137 -26.45 22.95 -2.89
C ALA A 137 -26.54 22.28 -1.49
N PRO A 138 -25.88 22.81 -0.45
CA PRO A 138 -25.98 22.26 0.89
C PRO A 138 -27.42 22.42 1.43
N ALA A 139 -28.06 21.30 1.78
CA ALA A 139 -29.35 21.27 2.46
C ALA A 139 -29.11 21.20 3.96
N LYS A 140 -29.78 22.10 4.70
CA LYS A 140 -29.68 22.19 6.16
C LYS A 140 -30.97 21.71 6.82
N ASP A 141 -30.84 21.11 8.00
CA ASP A 141 -31.98 20.80 8.85
C ASP A 141 -32.43 22.00 9.69
N ALA A 142 -33.45 21.80 10.54
CA ALA A 142 -33.98 22.82 11.43
C ALA A 142 -32.97 23.33 12.48
N SER A 143 -31.90 22.57 12.75
CA SER A 143 -30.81 22.98 13.64
C SER A 143 -29.73 23.80 12.91
N GLY A 144 -29.81 23.88 11.57
CA GLY A 144 -28.83 24.54 10.73
C GLY A 144 -27.66 23.65 10.32
N GLU A 145 -27.65 22.36 10.69
CA GLU A 145 -26.62 21.40 10.29
C GLU A 145 -26.83 20.97 8.83
N VAL A 146 -25.75 20.86 8.05
CA VAL A 146 -25.83 20.40 6.67
C VAL A 146 -26.03 18.88 6.65
N VAL A 147 -27.24 18.45 6.29
CA VAL A 147 -27.64 17.04 6.26
C VAL A 147 -27.51 16.41 4.87
N ALA A 148 -27.45 17.21 3.81
CA ALA A 148 -27.16 16.72 2.47
C ALA A 148 -26.40 17.76 1.64
N ALA A 149 -25.57 17.31 0.70
CA ALA A 149 -24.90 18.18 -0.27
C ALA A 149 -24.54 17.42 -1.54
N THR A 150 -24.40 18.14 -2.64
CA THR A 150 -23.91 17.62 -3.92
C THR A 150 -22.42 17.92 -4.06
N PHE A 151 -21.62 16.92 -4.42
CA PHE A 151 -20.19 17.08 -4.63
C PHE A 151 -19.85 16.87 -6.10
N LYS A 152 -18.99 17.73 -6.64
CA LYS A 152 -18.42 17.61 -7.97
C LYS A 152 -16.99 18.14 -7.96
N ALA A 153 -16.03 17.24 -8.16
CA ALA A 153 -14.61 17.57 -8.08
C ALA A 153 -14.20 18.55 -9.18
N LYS A 154 -13.46 19.60 -8.79
CA LYS A 154 -12.90 20.63 -9.67
C LYS A 154 -11.60 21.18 -9.07
N GLY A 155 -10.79 21.86 -9.88
CA GLY A 155 -9.56 22.51 -9.41
C GLY A 155 -8.31 21.84 -9.98
N ARG A 156 -7.20 21.97 -9.26
CA ARG A 156 -5.87 21.46 -9.67
C ARG A 156 -5.26 20.65 -8.53
N ILE A 157 -4.67 19.51 -8.88
CA ILE A 157 -3.93 18.64 -7.95
C ILE A 157 -2.45 18.86 -8.21
N ALA A 158 -1.69 19.24 -7.18
CA ALA A 158 -0.25 19.38 -7.27
C ALA A 158 0.42 18.01 -7.18
N LEU A 159 1.25 17.66 -8.16
CA LEU A 159 2.11 16.49 -8.13
C LEU A 159 3.53 16.94 -7.84
N THR A 160 4.20 16.22 -6.94
CA THR A 160 5.58 16.54 -6.54
C THR A 160 6.40 15.27 -6.39
N ALA A 161 7.52 15.20 -7.10
CA ALA A 161 8.53 14.18 -6.94
C ALA A 161 9.78 14.81 -6.31
N VAL A 162 10.22 14.32 -5.17
CA VAL A 162 11.42 14.78 -4.47
C VAL A 162 12.43 13.65 -4.42
N PHE A 163 13.65 13.94 -4.88
CA PHE A 163 14.79 13.04 -4.87
C PHE A 163 15.85 13.63 -3.95
N SER A 164 16.20 12.96 -2.87
CA SER A 164 17.14 13.47 -1.87
C SER A 164 18.21 12.43 -1.57
N ALA A 165 19.46 12.84 -1.56
CA ALA A 165 20.58 12.05 -1.08
C ALA A 165 21.34 12.84 -0.01
N ASP A 166 21.80 12.17 1.04
CA ASP A 166 22.52 12.80 2.14
C ASP A 166 23.58 11.88 2.75
N THR A 167 24.58 12.47 3.41
CA THR A 167 25.67 11.72 4.05
C THR A 167 25.25 10.95 5.30
N ALA A 168 24.10 11.27 5.91
CA ALA A 168 23.62 10.61 7.11
C ALA A 168 22.99 9.24 6.79
N THR A 169 22.24 9.15 5.69
CA THR A 169 21.60 7.92 5.22
C THR A 169 22.48 7.14 4.26
N GLY A 170 23.26 7.83 3.41
CA GLY A 170 24.05 7.20 2.34
C GLY A 170 23.19 6.49 1.30
N GLN A 171 21.94 6.93 1.12
CA GLN A 171 20.98 6.35 0.16
C GLN A 171 20.29 7.45 -0.64
N LEU A 172 19.77 7.09 -1.81
CA LEU A 172 18.83 7.94 -2.54
C LEU A 172 17.42 7.69 -2.00
N ARG A 173 16.80 8.70 -1.44
CA ARG A 173 15.38 8.68 -1.08
C ARG A 173 14.58 9.39 -2.17
N MET A 174 13.51 8.75 -2.61
CA MET A 174 12.55 9.29 -3.56
C MET A 174 11.20 9.38 -2.87
N SER A 175 10.47 10.47 -3.07
CA SER A 175 9.11 10.63 -2.58
C SER A 175 8.21 11.22 -3.66
N PHE A 176 7.00 10.69 -3.78
CA PHE A 176 6.04 11.04 -4.82
C PHE A 176 4.72 11.36 -4.14
N THR A 177 4.29 12.61 -4.28
CA THR A 177 3.05 13.13 -3.70
C THR A 177 1.99 13.27 -4.77
N ASN A 178 0.81 12.70 -4.53
CA ASN A 178 -0.34 12.69 -5.45
C ASN A 178 -0.09 11.94 -6.78
N PHE A 179 0.79 10.93 -6.77
CA PHE A 179 1.02 10.07 -7.95
C PHE A 179 0.04 8.88 -7.97
N ASP A 180 0.19 7.92 -7.08
CA ASP A 180 -0.74 6.78 -7.04
C ASP A 180 -2.07 7.19 -6.40
N ASP A 181 -2.00 7.68 -5.17
CA ASP A 181 -3.14 8.18 -4.39
C ASP A 181 -2.92 9.63 -3.98
N LEU A 182 -3.93 10.27 -3.40
CA LEU A 182 -3.85 11.61 -2.78
C LEU A 182 -3.04 11.60 -1.46
N ALA A 183 -1.84 11.06 -1.52
CA ALA A 183 -0.90 10.83 -0.44
C ALA A 183 0.54 10.91 -0.96
N THR A 184 1.50 10.78 -0.05
CA THR A 184 2.93 10.69 -0.38
C THR A 184 3.41 9.26 -0.20
N ALA A 185 4.02 8.70 -1.24
CA ALA A 185 4.69 7.41 -1.21
C ALA A 185 6.21 7.61 -1.37
N SER A 186 7.02 6.85 -0.63
CA SER A 186 8.47 7.02 -0.61
C SER A 186 9.21 5.70 -0.75
N LYS A 187 10.37 5.72 -1.42
CA LYS A 187 11.26 4.58 -1.60
C LYS A 187 12.70 5.02 -1.41
N SER A 188 13.48 4.23 -0.67
CA SER A 188 14.93 4.41 -0.57
C SER A 188 15.65 3.37 -1.44
N VAL A 189 16.69 3.82 -2.14
CA VAL A 189 17.48 3.02 -3.06
C VAL A 189 18.96 3.15 -2.66
N PRO A 190 19.69 2.03 -2.52
CA PRO A 190 21.08 2.08 -2.16
C PRO A 190 21.95 2.58 -3.34
N PRO A 191 23.14 3.13 -3.09
CA PRO A 191 23.97 3.78 -4.11
C PRO A 191 24.24 2.94 -5.36
N GLU A 192 24.46 1.64 -5.19
CA GLU A 192 24.76 0.69 -6.28
C GLU A 192 23.59 0.47 -7.26
N GLN A 193 22.36 0.84 -6.87
CA GLN A 193 21.18 0.75 -7.73
C GLN A 193 20.82 2.09 -8.37
N VAL A 194 21.55 3.17 -8.06
CA VAL A 194 21.33 4.49 -8.67
C VAL A 194 22.08 4.56 -10.00
N GLY A 195 21.33 4.65 -11.09
CA GLY A 195 21.89 4.77 -12.43
C GLY A 195 20.81 4.82 -13.50
N VAL A 196 21.24 4.66 -14.76
CA VAL A 196 20.37 4.86 -15.94
C VAL A 196 19.09 4.02 -15.90
N ALA A 197 19.16 2.77 -15.44
CA ALA A 197 17.98 1.91 -15.30
C ALA A 197 16.94 2.49 -14.34
N LEU A 198 17.38 3.03 -13.19
CA LEU A 198 16.50 3.69 -12.23
C LEU A 198 15.92 4.98 -12.82
N TYR A 199 16.72 5.76 -13.56
CA TYR A 199 16.24 7.01 -14.17
C TYR A 199 15.12 6.74 -15.17
N ASP A 200 15.27 5.68 -15.97
CA ASP A 200 14.27 5.24 -16.93
C ASP A 200 12.99 4.73 -16.23
N GLU A 201 13.11 4.01 -15.11
CA GLU A 201 11.97 3.67 -14.24
C GLU A 201 11.27 4.90 -13.67
N ILE A 202 12.03 5.91 -13.23
CA ILE A 202 11.49 7.20 -12.77
C ILE A 202 10.72 7.87 -13.90
N GLY A 203 11.29 7.96 -15.10
CA GLY A 203 10.61 8.55 -16.26
C GLY A 203 9.31 7.84 -16.61
N ARG A 204 9.33 6.50 -16.67
CA ARG A 204 8.11 5.69 -16.87
C ARG A 204 7.07 5.92 -15.79
N TYR A 205 7.49 6.01 -14.53
CA TYR A 205 6.59 6.28 -13.41
C TYR A 205 5.96 7.68 -13.51
N LEU A 206 6.75 8.70 -13.81
CA LEU A 206 6.26 10.07 -14.04
C LEU A 206 5.25 10.15 -15.20
N MET A 207 5.45 9.33 -16.24
CA MET A 207 4.55 9.21 -17.38
C MET A 207 3.35 8.27 -17.16
N ARG A 208 3.26 7.62 -15.99
CA ARG A 208 2.25 6.59 -15.68
C ARG A 208 2.20 5.45 -16.69
N ASP A 209 3.38 4.99 -17.14
CA ASP A 209 3.47 3.79 -17.97
C ASP A 209 2.91 2.58 -17.19
N PRO A 210 1.99 1.79 -17.76
CA PRO A 210 1.44 0.60 -17.10
C PRO A 210 2.49 -0.45 -16.71
N ASN A 211 3.65 -0.44 -17.37
CA ASN A 211 4.76 -1.34 -17.12
C ASN A 211 5.72 -0.84 -16.03
N GLN A 212 5.41 0.28 -15.37
CA GLN A 212 6.25 0.80 -14.28
C GLN A 212 6.38 -0.20 -13.12
N GLN A 213 7.57 -0.26 -12.54
CA GLN A 213 7.92 -1.14 -11.41
C GLN A 213 8.51 -0.35 -10.23
N LEU A 214 8.67 0.96 -10.37
CA LEU A 214 9.43 1.79 -9.42
C LEU A 214 8.87 1.67 -7.99
N MET A 215 7.55 1.80 -7.83
CA MET A 215 6.88 1.75 -6.53
C MET A 215 6.24 0.40 -6.22
N ARG A 216 6.35 -0.57 -7.15
CA ARG A 216 5.92 -1.94 -6.88
C ARG A 216 6.93 -2.58 -5.95
N GLU A 217 6.45 -3.15 -4.84
CA GLU A 217 7.28 -4.02 -4.01
C GLU A 217 7.79 -5.17 -4.89
N THR A 218 9.08 -5.15 -5.22
CA THR A 218 9.79 -6.33 -5.69
C THR A 218 9.84 -7.29 -4.51
N LEU A 219 8.78 -8.10 -4.34
CA LEU A 219 8.90 -9.33 -3.56
C LEU A 219 10.14 -10.04 -4.07
N SER A 220 11.13 -10.24 -3.20
CA SER A 220 12.35 -10.96 -3.56
C SER A 220 11.96 -12.31 -4.17
N GLU A 221 12.71 -12.79 -5.16
CA GLU A 221 12.37 -14.07 -5.81
C GLU A 221 12.33 -15.23 -4.78
N ASP A 222 13.11 -15.10 -3.69
CA ASP A 222 13.07 -15.98 -2.53
C ASP A 222 11.72 -15.94 -1.79
N TYR A 223 11.11 -14.77 -1.63
CA TYR A 223 9.79 -14.65 -1.01
C TYR A 223 8.68 -15.11 -1.96
N ARG A 224 8.83 -14.88 -3.27
CA ARG A 224 7.91 -15.40 -4.30
C ARG A 224 7.94 -16.92 -4.39
N SER A 225 9.12 -17.54 -4.31
CA SER A 225 9.26 -18.99 -4.31
C SER A 225 8.69 -19.62 -3.04
N GLN A 226 8.89 -19.00 -1.88
CA GLN A 226 8.26 -19.42 -0.61
C GLN A 226 6.72 -19.27 -0.64
N LEU A 227 6.20 -18.20 -1.24
CA LEU A 227 4.75 -18.03 -1.42
C LEU A 227 4.17 -19.07 -2.38
N ARG A 228 4.83 -19.36 -3.52
CA ARG A 228 4.42 -20.45 -4.42
C ARG A 228 4.43 -21.80 -3.70
N ALA A 229 5.45 -22.08 -2.89
CA ALA A 229 5.53 -23.31 -2.09
C ALA A 229 4.39 -23.41 -1.06
N ARG A 230 4.05 -22.32 -0.37
CA ARG A 230 2.93 -22.29 0.58
C ARG A 230 1.57 -22.46 -0.09
N VAL A 231 1.36 -21.84 -1.26
CA VAL A 231 0.11 -21.99 -2.03
C VAL A 231 -0.04 -23.44 -2.52
N GLN A 232 1.04 -24.05 -3.04
CA GLN A 232 1.03 -25.47 -3.42
C GLN A 232 0.72 -26.38 -2.23
N GLN A 233 1.29 -26.12 -1.05
CA GLN A 233 0.99 -26.88 0.17
C GLN A 233 -0.49 -26.75 0.58
N GLN A 234 -1.07 -25.56 0.47
CA GLN A 234 -2.50 -25.35 0.76
C GLN A 234 -3.41 -26.04 -0.27
N GLU A 235 -3.05 -26.05 -1.56
CA GLU A 235 -3.79 -26.77 -2.59
C GLU A 235 -3.72 -28.29 -2.40
N ILE A 236 -2.53 -28.82 -2.04
CA ILE A 236 -2.34 -30.24 -1.70
C ILE A 236 -3.18 -30.60 -0.47
N LYS A 237 -3.19 -29.74 0.56
CA LYS A 237 -3.99 -29.95 1.77
C LYS A 237 -5.49 -29.97 1.47
N ARG A 238 -5.99 -29.02 0.67
CA ARG A 238 -7.39 -28.99 0.22
C ARG A 238 -7.77 -30.21 -0.61
N ARG A 239 -6.88 -30.69 -1.49
CA ARG A 239 -7.09 -31.92 -2.26
C ARG A 239 -7.10 -33.18 -1.39
N TRP A 240 -6.35 -33.19 -0.29
CA TRP A 240 -6.36 -34.29 0.67
C TRP A 240 -7.65 -34.27 1.51
N GLU A 241 -8.04 -33.10 2.01
CA GLU A 241 -9.29 -32.90 2.75
C GLU A 241 -10.50 -33.31 1.90
N SER A 242 -10.57 -32.90 0.62
CA SER A 242 -11.67 -33.31 -0.26
C SER A 242 -11.72 -34.81 -0.54
N ARG A 243 -10.58 -35.50 -0.63
CA ARG A 243 -10.53 -36.97 -0.77
C ARG A 243 -10.95 -37.69 0.50
N ILE A 244 -10.57 -37.19 1.67
CA ILE A 244 -10.96 -37.77 2.95
C ILE A 244 -12.48 -37.64 3.13
N THR A 245 -13.03 -36.46 2.85
CA THR A 245 -14.48 -36.23 2.94
C THR A 245 -15.26 -37.08 1.94
N ALA A 246 -14.75 -37.27 0.72
CA ALA A 246 -15.36 -38.16 -0.27
C ALA A 246 -15.37 -39.63 0.18
N ARG A 247 -14.25 -40.14 0.74
CA ARG A 247 -14.20 -41.50 1.30
C ARG A 247 -15.16 -41.69 2.48
N GLN A 248 -15.25 -40.72 3.38
CA GLN A 248 -16.18 -40.78 4.50
C GLN A 248 -17.64 -40.79 4.02
N GLN A 249 -17.96 -40.05 2.96
CA GLN A 249 -19.29 -40.08 2.36
C GLN A 249 -19.60 -41.42 1.67
N GLU A 250 -18.63 -42.03 1.00
CA GLU A 250 -18.77 -43.37 0.42
C GLU A 250 -18.94 -44.46 1.48
N GLU A 251 -18.17 -44.42 2.58
CA GLU A 251 -18.31 -45.34 3.70
C GLU A 251 -19.67 -45.19 4.39
N ILE A 252 -20.12 -43.95 4.64
CA ILE A 252 -21.47 -43.69 5.18
C ILE A 252 -22.55 -44.18 4.20
N ALA A 253 -22.36 -44.02 2.89
CA ALA A 253 -23.29 -44.50 1.89
C ALA A 253 -23.32 -46.05 1.83
N MET A 254 -22.17 -46.71 1.93
CA MET A 254 -22.08 -48.18 2.01
C MET A 254 -22.70 -48.70 3.30
N LEU A 255 -22.43 -48.09 4.45
CA LEU A 255 -23.08 -48.42 5.71
C LEU A 255 -24.60 -48.25 5.60
N LYS A 256 -25.10 -47.15 5.02
CA LYS A 256 -26.54 -46.97 4.77
C LYS A 256 -27.12 -48.04 3.82
N ARG A 257 -26.30 -48.58 2.90
CA ARG A 257 -26.68 -49.65 1.97
C ARG A 257 -26.70 -51.02 2.65
N GLU A 258 -25.72 -51.30 3.50
CA GLU A 258 -25.61 -52.52 4.31
C GLU A 258 -26.70 -52.58 5.39
N TYR A 259 -26.95 -51.47 6.09
CA TYR A 259 -28.03 -51.34 7.08
C TYR A 259 -29.42 -51.09 6.44
N GLY A 260 -29.49 -50.91 5.12
CA GLY A 260 -30.72 -50.70 4.35
C GLY A 260 -31.51 -51.97 4.00
N ILE A 261 -30.98 -53.16 4.30
CA ILE A 261 -31.68 -54.45 4.17
C ILE A 261 -32.02 -54.96 5.58
N GLY A 262 -32.86 -54.20 6.28
CA GLY A 262 -33.23 -54.44 7.68
C GLY A 262 -34.72 -54.28 7.93
N ALA A 263 -35.56 -54.74 7.00
CA ALA A 263 -36.99 -54.90 7.21
C ALA A 263 -37.27 -55.96 8.28
N ARG A 264 -37.02 -55.65 9.56
CA ARG A 264 -37.43 -56.47 10.72
C ARG A 264 -37.38 -55.78 12.10
N PHE A 265 -37.34 -54.45 12.17
CA PHE A 265 -37.56 -53.72 13.45
C PHE A 265 -38.99 -53.16 13.61
N ASN A 266 -39.96 -53.68 12.85
CA ASN A 266 -41.38 -53.34 13.00
C ASN A 266 -42.07 -54.06 14.18
N ARG A 267 -41.35 -54.35 15.27
CA ARG A 267 -41.89 -55.03 16.46
C ARG A 267 -41.38 -54.56 17.83
N ILE A 268 -40.50 -53.56 17.90
CA ILE A 268 -39.99 -53.07 19.20
C ILE A 268 -40.52 -51.66 19.55
N GLY A 269 -41.02 -50.89 18.58
CA GLY A 269 -41.68 -49.60 18.85
C GLY A 269 -43.01 -49.71 19.61
N ASP A 270 -43.73 -50.82 19.46
CA ASP A 270 -45.00 -51.10 20.17
C ASP A 270 -44.83 -51.37 21.67
N ALA A 271 -43.60 -51.52 22.17
CA ALA A 271 -43.31 -51.71 23.59
C ALA A 271 -42.97 -50.40 24.33
N MET A 272 -42.70 -49.29 23.63
CA MET A 272 -42.42 -47.98 24.25
C MET A 272 -43.60 -46.98 24.21
N GLY A 273 -44.78 -47.39 23.73
CA GLY A 273 -46.01 -46.60 23.82
C GLY A 273 -46.81 -46.81 25.12
N LYS A 274 -46.58 -47.91 25.85
CA LYS A 274 -47.38 -48.29 27.03
C LYS A 274 -46.79 -47.94 28.40
N LEU A 275 -45.62 -47.29 28.45
CA LEU A 275 -44.98 -46.87 29.72
C LEU A 275 -45.07 -45.36 30.01
N ARG A 276 -45.72 -44.57 29.14
CA ARG A 276 -45.96 -43.12 29.38
C ARG A 276 -47.36 -42.79 29.93
N GLY A 277 -48.19 -43.80 30.21
CA GLY A 277 -49.57 -43.64 30.67
C GLY A 277 -49.83 -43.90 32.16
N LEU A 278 -48.82 -44.15 32.99
CA LEU A 278 -49.02 -44.64 34.36
C LEU A 278 -48.12 -43.99 35.43
N VAL A 279 -47.89 -42.66 35.39
CA VAL A 279 -47.50 -41.91 36.61
C VAL A 279 -48.07 -40.49 36.57
N ALA A 280 -49.38 -40.39 36.72
CA ALA A 280 -50.05 -39.17 37.19
C ALA A 280 -51.34 -39.57 37.91
N ARG A 281 -51.25 -39.96 39.20
CA ARG A 281 -52.28 -39.79 40.25
C ARG A 281 -51.80 -40.37 41.60
N LYS A 282 -51.41 -39.44 42.48
CA LYS A 282 -51.70 -39.22 43.93
C LYS A 282 -52.35 -40.35 44.77
N PRO A 283 -52.14 -40.36 46.10
CA PRO A 283 -52.48 -39.26 47.04
C PRO A 283 -51.33 -38.37 47.50
#